data_AF-A0A496YQ97-F1
#
_entry.id   AF-A0A496YQ97-F1
#
_cell.length_a   1.000
_cell.length_b   1.000
_cell.length_c   1.000
_cell.angle_alpha   90.00
_cell.angle_beta   90.00
_cell.angle_gamma   90.00
#
_symmetry.space_group_name_H-M   'P 1'
#
loop_
_entity.id
_entity.type
_entity.pdbx_description
1 polymer ?
#
loop_
_entity_poly.entity_id
_entity_poly.type
_entity_poly.pdbx_seq_one_letter_code
_entity_poly.pdbx_strand_id
1 'polypeptide(L)'
;RLLLGREEERILQRAAVTRFEDQEALRLNACDEVFYLGLHALKHRVNRLIWLVDIRYLVAGWGEPEWKLLFTRADELGLRKVLFIILSLLCRALDFYPPGPLRDFMKKNRLHFFERLALERRVKKDSLPLWAPLVLFSPREDYWGRFSFVVETLFPRSEILRQIFTTSPDLKSWQLYWKRFVQLFSRIISRKY
;
A
#
# COMPACT_ATOMS: atom_id res chain seq x y z
N ARG A 1 -17.04 -8.36 -8.22
CA ARG A 1 -17.17 -8.92 -6.87
C ARG A 1 -15.92 -8.52 -6.12
N LEU A 2 -16.06 -7.67 -5.08
CA LEU A 2 -14.93 -7.15 -4.30
C LEU A 2 -14.18 -8.31 -3.63
N LEU A 3 -12.89 -8.12 -3.38
CA LEU A 3 -11.87 -9.03 -2.85
C LEU A 3 -12.17 -9.70 -1.47
N LEU A 4 -13.43 -9.79 -1.06
CA LEU A 4 -13.87 -9.86 0.34
C LEU A 4 -14.52 -11.18 0.77
N GLY A 5 -14.60 -12.21 -0.09
CA GLY A 5 -15.49 -13.35 0.19
C GLY A 5 -14.99 -14.47 1.13
N ARG A 6 -13.68 -14.58 1.39
CA ARG A 6 -13.11 -15.67 2.22
C ARG A 6 -11.92 -15.27 3.10
N GLU A 7 -11.23 -14.18 2.77
CA GLU A 7 -10.10 -13.71 3.56
C GLU A 7 -10.52 -12.86 4.76
N GLU A 8 -11.70 -12.22 4.71
CA GLU A 8 -12.20 -11.35 5.79
C GLU A 8 -12.47 -12.10 7.09
N GLU A 9 -13.18 -13.23 7.02
CA GLU A 9 -13.48 -14.06 8.20
C GLU A 9 -12.18 -14.49 8.92
N ARG A 10 -11.15 -14.83 8.14
CA ARG A 10 -9.84 -15.23 8.69
C ARG A 10 -9.08 -14.06 9.32
N ILE A 11 -9.24 -12.85 8.78
CA ILE A 11 -8.65 -11.64 9.36
C ILE A 11 -9.37 -11.29 10.67
N LEU A 12 -10.71 -11.35 10.68
CA LEU A 12 -11.52 -11.09 11.87
C LEU A 12 -11.27 -12.11 13.00
N GLN A 13 -11.16 -13.40 12.68
CA GLN A 13 -10.81 -14.45 13.65
C GLN A 13 -9.43 -14.28 14.27
N ARG A 14 -8.53 -13.56 13.58
CA ARG A 14 -7.17 -13.26 14.06
C ARG A 14 -7.04 -11.84 14.58
N ALA A 15 -8.13 -11.09 14.71
CA ALA A 15 -8.10 -9.78 15.32
C ALA A 15 -7.68 -9.91 16.79
N ALA A 16 -6.88 -8.96 17.26
CA ALA A 16 -6.53 -8.86 18.67
C ALA A 16 -7.51 -7.93 19.38
N VAL A 17 -7.84 -8.23 20.63
CA VAL A 17 -8.58 -7.30 21.48
C VAL A 17 -7.64 -6.19 21.95
N THR A 18 -8.12 -4.97 21.89
CA THR A 18 -7.44 -3.79 22.44
C THR A 18 -8.44 -2.98 23.25
N ARG A 19 -7.93 -2.08 24.12
CA ARG A 19 -8.76 -1.21 24.93
C ARG A 19 -8.63 0.21 24.41
N PHE A 20 -9.75 0.84 24.09
CA PHE A 20 -9.83 2.22 23.63
C PHE A 20 -10.90 2.94 24.45
N GLU A 21 -10.52 4.00 25.16
CA GLU A 21 -11.44 4.77 26.04
C GLU A 21 -12.27 3.86 26.96
N ASP A 22 -11.60 2.90 27.61
CA ASP A 22 -12.19 1.89 28.51
C ASP A 22 -13.14 0.89 27.86
N GLN A 23 -13.27 0.88 26.54
CA GLN A 23 -14.05 -0.09 25.80
C GLN A 23 -13.14 -1.10 25.09
N GLU A 24 -13.60 -2.35 25.03
CA GLU A 24 -12.96 -3.37 24.20
C GLU A 24 -13.25 -3.11 22.74
N ALA A 25 -12.20 -3.11 21.93
CA ALA A 25 -12.28 -2.98 20.49
C ALA A 25 -11.43 -4.06 19.83
N LEU A 26 -11.85 -4.49 18.64
CA LEU A 26 -11.04 -5.37 17.80
C LEU A 26 -10.08 -4.55 16.96
N ARG A 27 -8.81 -4.90 17.00
CA ARG A 27 -7.76 -4.39 16.09
C ARG A 27 -7.21 -5.52 15.24
N LEU A 28 -6.65 -5.18 14.09
CA LEU A 28 -5.84 -6.14 13.34
C LEU A 28 -4.70 -6.67 14.23
N ASN A 29 -4.36 -7.95 14.07
CA ASN A 29 -3.10 -8.43 14.63
C ASN A 29 -1.93 -7.71 13.95
N ALA A 30 -0.79 -7.70 14.63
CA ALA A 30 0.35 -6.90 14.22
C ALA A 30 0.86 -7.23 12.80
N CYS A 31 0.79 -8.50 12.35
CA CYS A 31 1.18 -8.86 10.98
C CYS A 31 0.21 -8.30 9.93
N ASP A 32 -1.10 -8.49 10.14
CA ASP A 32 -2.12 -7.99 9.23
C ASP A 32 -2.15 -6.44 9.21
N GLU A 33 -1.84 -5.79 10.34
CA GLU A 33 -1.69 -4.35 10.44
C GLU A 33 -0.51 -3.82 9.61
N VAL A 34 0.65 -4.49 9.63
CA VAL A 34 1.78 -4.16 8.73
C VAL A 34 1.35 -4.22 7.26
N PHE A 35 0.64 -5.28 6.85
CA PHE A 35 0.18 -5.40 5.47
C PHE A 35 -0.88 -4.37 5.11
N TYR A 36 -1.84 -4.11 6.00
CA TYR A 36 -2.86 -3.08 5.82
C TYR A 36 -2.22 -1.70 5.61
N LEU A 37 -1.34 -1.28 6.51
CA LEU A 37 -0.63 0.00 6.42
C LEU A 37 0.25 0.06 5.18
N GLY A 38 0.91 -1.05 4.84
CA GLY A 38 1.76 -1.17 3.67
C GLY A 38 1.01 -1.00 2.35
N LEU A 39 -0.10 -1.72 2.19
CA LEU A 39 -0.99 -1.60 1.04
C LEU A 39 -1.59 -0.20 0.97
N HIS A 40 -1.98 0.37 2.11
CA HIS A 40 -2.52 1.72 2.19
C HIS A 40 -1.49 2.77 1.78
N ALA A 41 -0.25 2.66 2.27
CA ALA A 41 0.86 3.51 1.88
C ALA A 41 1.08 3.44 0.36
N LEU A 42 1.14 2.25 -0.22
CA LEU A 42 1.33 2.06 -1.66
C LEU A 42 0.15 2.61 -2.48
N LYS A 43 -1.09 2.40 -2.03
CA LYS A 43 -2.30 2.96 -2.66
C LYS A 43 -2.22 4.49 -2.75
N HIS A 44 -1.70 5.12 -1.71
CA HIS A 44 -1.49 6.57 -1.65
C HIS A 44 -0.12 7.00 -2.20
N ARG A 45 0.58 6.13 -2.94
CA ARG A 45 1.90 6.41 -3.54
C ARG A 45 2.94 6.85 -2.51
N VAL A 46 2.76 6.44 -1.27
CA VAL A 46 3.58 6.79 -0.12
C VAL A 46 3.72 8.31 -0.04
N ASN A 47 2.70 9.08 -0.44
CA ASN A 47 2.78 10.55 -0.47
C ASN A 47 3.02 11.17 0.92
N ARG A 48 2.66 10.43 1.98
CA ARG A 48 2.95 10.75 3.38
C ARG A 48 3.79 9.62 3.97
N LEU A 49 4.70 9.98 4.88
CA LEU A 49 5.52 9.01 5.62
C LEU A 49 4.79 8.39 6.81
N ILE A 50 3.62 8.92 7.21
CA ILE A 50 2.90 8.51 8.41
C ILE A 50 2.75 6.99 8.50
N TRP A 51 2.29 6.34 7.43
CA TRP A 51 2.13 4.88 7.42
C TRP A 51 3.45 4.12 7.53
N LEU A 52 4.56 4.64 6.98
CA LEU A 52 5.88 4.03 7.16
C LEU A 52 6.40 4.21 8.59
N VAL A 53 6.10 5.35 9.22
CA VAL A 53 6.43 5.61 10.62
C VAL A 53 5.61 4.69 11.53
N ASP A 54 4.32 4.52 11.26
CA ASP A 54 3.43 3.61 11.99
C ASP A 54 3.93 2.16 11.88
N ILE A 55 4.29 1.71 10.67
CA ILE A 55 4.90 0.38 10.48
C ILE A 55 6.20 0.27 11.25
N ARG A 56 7.10 1.26 11.17
CA ARG A 56 8.36 1.25 11.92
C ARG A 56 8.10 1.11 13.42
N TYR A 57 7.16 1.87 13.97
CA TYR A 57 6.81 1.82 15.38
C TYR A 57 6.26 0.44 15.77
N LEU A 58 5.36 -0.10 14.95
CA LEU A 58 4.73 -1.41 15.16
C LEU A 58 5.77 -2.54 15.23
N VAL A 59 6.83 -2.47 14.41
CA VAL A 59 7.85 -3.53 14.32
C VAL A 59 9.14 -3.22 15.10
N ALA A 60 9.22 -2.07 15.78
CA ALA A 60 10.46 -1.61 16.43
C ALA A 60 10.94 -2.57 17.54
N GLY A 61 10.02 -3.22 18.24
CA GLY A 61 10.30 -4.15 19.33
C GLY A 61 10.27 -5.63 18.93
N TRP A 62 10.14 -5.95 17.64
CA TRP A 62 9.97 -7.34 17.19
C TRP A 62 11.26 -8.14 17.24
N GLY A 63 11.18 -9.34 17.82
CA GLY A 63 12.22 -10.35 17.76
C GLY A 63 12.09 -11.24 16.53
N GLU A 64 13.01 -12.20 16.40
CA GLU A 64 13.00 -13.17 15.29
C GLU A 64 11.66 -13.93 15.12
N PRO A 65 10.95 -14.34 16.19
CA PRO A 65 9.66 -15.03 16.04
C PRO A 65 8.60 -14.18 15.33
N GLU A 66 8.45 -12.91 15.69
CA GLU A 66 7.46 -12.01 15.09
C GLU A 66 7.78 -11.76 13.61
N TRP A 67 9.07 -11.58 13.28
CA TRP A 67 9.49 -11.45 11.89
C TRP A 67 9.25 -12.72 11.06
N LYS A 68 9.45 -13.90 11.64
CA LYS A 68 9.15 -15.17 10.98
C LYS A 68 7.65 -15.30 10.72
N LEU A 69 6.81 -14.92 11.69
CA LEU A 69 5.36 -14.87 11.53
C LEU A 69 4.94 -13.93 10.40
N LEU A 70 5.56 -12.74 10.31
CA LEU A 70 5.27 -11.80 9.23
C LEU A 70 5.60 -12.36 7.85
N PHE A 71 6.70 -13.11 7.71
CA PHE A 71 7.03 -13.77 6.45
C PHE A 71 6.05 -14.88 6.09
N THR A 72 5.76 -15.78 7.03
CA THR A 72 4.76 -16.83 6.81
C THR A 72 3.44 -16.20 6.40
N ARG A 73 3.05 -15.10 7.05
CA ARG A 73 1.84 -14.36 6.69
C ARG A 73 1.92 -13.72 5.31
N ALA A 74 3.08 -13.18 4.92
CA ALA A 74 3.31 -12.67 3.57
C ALA A 74 3.06 -13.75 2.50
N ASP A 75 3.42 -15.00 2.81
CA ASP A 75 3.30 -16.14 1.89
C ASP A 75 1.85 -16.57 1.74
N GLU A 76 1.16 -16.70 2.88
CA GLU A 76 -0.27 -17.00 2.97
C GLU A 76 -1.09 -16.02 2.13
N LEU A 77 -0.81 -14.71 2.30
CA LEU A 77 -1.53 -13.63 1.61
C LEU A 77 -1.01 -13.37 0.19
N GLY A 78 0.11 -13.99 -0.23
CA GLY A 78 0.74 -13.69 -1.51
C GLY A 78 1.29 -12.26 -1.62
N LEU A 79 1.67 -11.66 -0.49
CA LEU A 79 2.13 -10.29 -0.33
C LEU A 79 3.66 -10.16 -0.11
N ARG A 80 4.45 -11.20 -0.41
CA ARG A 80 5.93 -11.16 -0.34
C ARG A 80 6.53 -9.92 -0.99
N LYS A 81 6.03 -9.53 -2.17
CA LYS A 81 6.52 -8.35 -2.90
C LYS A 81 6.23 -7.05 -2.14
N VAL A 82 5.02 -6.94 -1.58
CA VAL A 82 4.60 -5.78 -0.80
C VAL A 82 5.48 -5.66 0.45
N LEU A 83 5.72 -6.76 1.16
CA LEU A 83 6.64 -6.80 2.30
C LEU A 83 8.04 -6.32 1.90
N PHE A 84 8.60 -6.85 0.81
CA PHE A 84 9.91 -6.44 0.32
C PHE A 84 10.01 -4.94 0.00
N ILE A 85 8.97 -4.36 -0.61
CA ILE A 85 8.91 -2.94 -0.96
C ILE A 85 8.83 -2.08 0.30
N ILE A 86 8.00 -2.45 1.28
CA ILE A 86 7.88 -1.75 2.56
C ILE A 86 9.21 -1.75 3.30
N LEU A 87 9.84 -2.92 3.45
CA LEU A 87 11.16 -3.03 4.09
C LEU A 87 12.21 -2.19 3.36
N SER A 88 12.20 -2.20 2.02
CA SER A 88 13.09 -1.36 1.23
C SER A 88 12.85 0.14 1.46
N LEU A 89 11.61 0.57 1.64
CA LEU A 89 11.25 1.95 1.98
C LEU A 89 11.67 2.30 3.41
N LEU A 90 11.45 1.43 4.39
CA LEU A 90 11.89 1.62 5.77
C LEU A 90 13.41 1.79 5.85
N CYS A 91 14.18 0.93 5.16
CA CYS A 91 15.63 1.01 5.11
C CYS A 91 16.14 2.30 4.47
N ARG A 92 15.48 2.81 3.42
CA ARG A 92 15.98 3.94 2.62
C ARG A 92 15.43 5.30 3.02
N ALA A 93 14.24 5.34 3.61
CA ALA A 93 13.56 6.58 3.97
C ALA A 93 13.61 6.88 5.47
N LEU A 94 13.76 5.84 6.31
CA LEU A 94 13.76 5.96 7.77
C LEU A 94 15.00 5.34 8.43
N ASP A 95 15.99 4.88 7.66
CA ASP A 95 17.19 4.18 8.16
C ASP A 95 16.88 3.04 9.15
N PHE A 96 15.76 2.33 8.92
CA PHE A 96 15.32 1.22 9.75
C PHE A 96 15.67 -0.11 9.10
N TYR A 97 16.53 -0.90 9.74
CA TYR A 97 17.04 -2.16 9.20
C TYR A 97 16.49 -3.36 9.97
N PRO A 98 15.82 -4.31 9.29
CA PRO A 98 15.32 -5.52 9.94
C PRO A 98 16.45 -6.50 10.33
N PRO A 99 16.22 -7.43 11.28
CA PRO A 99 17.23 -8.39 11.77
C PRO A 99 17.77 -9.35 10.70
N GLY A 100 18.88 -10.03 11.01
CA GLY A 100 19.74 -10.78 10.07
C GLY A 100 19.01 -11.59 8.97
N PRO A 101 18.08 -12.50 9.31
CA PRO A 101 17.35 -13.32 8.33
C PRO A 101 16.59 -12.50 7.26
N LEU A 102 16.15 -11.29 7.61
CA LEU A 102 15.47 -10.38 6.69
C LEU A 102 16.43 -9.68 5.74
N ARG A 103 17.66 -9.41 6.17
CA ARG A 103 18.68 -8.87 5.27
C ARG A 103 18.99 -9.88 4.17
N ASP A 104 18.98 -11.16 4.49
CA ASP A 104 19.19 -12.21 3.49
C ASP A 104 17.99 -12.35 2.54
N PHE A 105 16.77 -12.21 3.04
CA PHE A 105 15.59 -12.07 2.19
C PHE A 105 15.71 -10.86 1.25
N MET A 106 16.15 -9.70 1.77
CA MET A 106 16.34 -8.49 0.96
C MET A 106 17.51 -8.60 -0.02
N LYS A 107 18.54 -9.39 0.28
CA LYS A 107 19.65 -9.67 -0.66
C LYS A 107 19.23 -10.62 -1.78
N LYS A 108 18.44 -11.65 -1.44
CA LYS A 108 17.92 -12.64 -2.40
C LYS A 108 16.92 -12.03 -3.38
N ASN A 109 16.10 -11.10 -2.93
CA ASN A 109 15.14 -10.39 -3.77
C ASN A 109 15.78 -9.11 -4.32
N ARG A 110 15.97 -9.04 -5.64
CA ARG A 110 16.50 -7.84 -6.29
C ARG A 110 15.33 -6.99 -6.79
N LEU A 111 15.36 -5.70 -6.46
CA LEU A 111 14.47 -4.72 -7.07
C LEU A 111 14.76 -4.65 -8.58
N HIS A 112 13.73 -4.75 -9.40
CA HIS A 112 13.85 -4.45 -10.82
C HIS A 112 14.17 -2.96 -11.03
N PHE A 113 14.72 -2.62 -12.21
CA PHE A 113 15.14 -1.26 -12.53
C PHE A 113 14.04 -0.21 -12.25
N PHE A 114 12.81 -0.46 -12.69
CA PHE A 114 11.68 0.45 -12.46
C PHE A 114 11.29 0.57 -10.99
N GLU A 115 11.38 -0.51 -10.22
CA GLU A 115 11.09 -0.50 -8.78
C GLU A 115 12.14 0.32 -8.04
N ARG A 116 13.43 0.10 -8.36
CA ARG A 116 14.53 0.88 -7.81
C ARG A 116 14.36 2.37 -8.12
N LEU A 117 14.04 2.71 -9.37
CA LEU A 117 13.81 4.09 -9.80
C LEU A 117 12.62 4.73 -9.08
N ALA A 118 11.52 3.99 -8.90
CA ALA A 118 10.35 4.48 -8.17
C ALA A 118 10.71 4.78 -6.70
N LEU A 119 11.41 3.87 -6.04
CA LEU A 119 11.84 4.04 -4.65
C LEU A 119 12.85 5.17 -4.49
N GLU A 120 13.82 5.32 -5.41
CA GLU A 120 14.78 6.43 -5.38
C GLU A 120 14.11 7.79 -5.51
N ARG A 121 13.12 7.91 -6.42
CA ARG A 121 12.31 9.12 -6.55
C ARG A 121 11.54 9.44 -5.26
N ARG A 122 11.04 8.40 -4.58
CA ARG A 122 10.36 8.57 -3.30
C ARG A 122 11.28 9.09 -2.19
N VAL A 123 12.51 8.58 -2.11
CA VAL A 123 13.49 8.99 -1.09
C VAL A 123 13.96 10.44 -1.32
N LYS A 124 14.11 10.86 -2.57
CA LYS A 124 14.60 12.21 -2.95
C LYS A 124 13.60 13.37 -2.76
N LYS A 125 12.53 13.19 -1.95
CA LYS A 125 11.48 14.18 -1.56
C LYS A 125 10.15 14.13 -2.32
N ASP A 126 9.95 13.18 -3.23
CA ASP A 126 8.74 13.16 -4.06
C ASP A 126 7.77 12.03 -3.67
N SER A 127 6.49 12.09 -4.05
CA SER A 127 5.62 10.89 -3.96
C SER A 127 6.07 9.81 -4.95
N LEU A 128 5.71 8.54 -4.75
CA LEU A 128 5.89 7.53 -5.79
C LEU A 128 5.22 7.99 -7.10
N PRO A 129 5.84 7.73 -8.27
CA PRO A 129 5.23 8.04 -9.56
C PRO A 129 3.82 7.45 -9.69
N LEU A 130 2.95 8.08 -10.50
CA LEU A 130 1.58 7.61 -10.72
C LEU A 130 1.50 6.16 -11.24
N TRP A 131 2.51 5.74 -11.99
CA TRP A 131 2.63 4.37 -12.49
C TRP A 131 3.20 3.39 -11.45
N ALA A 132 3.83 3.86 -10.38
CA ALA A 132 4.54 2.99 -9.45
C ALA A 132 3.63 1.96 -8.77
N PRO A 133 2.38 2.27 -8.37
CA PRO A 133 1.45 1.25 -7.90
C PRO A 133 1.24 0.10 -8.88
N LEU A 134 1.24 0.32 -10.20
CA LEU A 134 1.10 -0.76 -11.20
C LEU A 134 2.23 -1.79 -11.14
N VAL A 135 3.44 -1.33 -10.81
CA VAL A 135 4.65 -2.16 -10.76
C VAL A 135 4.84 -2.76 -9.37
N LEU A 136 4.50 -1.98 -8.33
CA LEU A 136 4.74 -2.29 -6.93
C LEU A 136 3.61 -3.13 -6.29
N PHE A 137 2.35 -2.99 -6.72
CA PHE A 137 1.29 -3.93 -6.37
C PHE A 137 1.41 -5.19 -7.23
N SER A 138 1.83 -6.28 -6.60
CA SER A 138 1.62 -7.62 -7.16
C SER A 138 1.14 -8.57 -6.07
N PRO A 139 -0.16 -8.57 -5.73
CA PRO A 139 -0.77 -9.75 -5.16
C PRO A 139 -0.78 -10.81 -6.27
N ARG A 140 -0.30 -12.03 -5.97
CA ARG A 140 -0.24 -13.24 -6.82
C ARG A 140 -0.80 -13.12 -8.25
N GLU A 141 0.12 -13.11 -9.21
CA GLU A 141 0.04 -13.65 -10.58
C GLU A 141 -1.09 -13.27 -11.56
N ASP A 142 -2.11 -12.48 -11.21
CA ASP A 142 -3.14 -12.12 -12.20
C ASP A 142 -2.99 -10.69 -12.75
N TYR A 143 -2.54 -10.58 -14.01
CA TYR A 143 -2.37 -9.31 -14.73
C TYR A 143 -3.67 -8.51 -14.84
N TRP A 144 -4.84 -9.16 -14.88
CA TRP A 144 -6.14 -8.49 -14.97
C TRP A 144 -6.58 -7.88 -13.65
N GLY A 145 -6.29 -8.54 -12.52
CA GLY A 145 -6.50 -7.97 -11.19
C GLY A 145 -5.67 -6.71 -10.96
N ARG A 146 -4.43 -6.68 -11.47
CA ARG A 146 -3.53 -5.50 -11.43
C ARG A 146 -4.10 -4.31 -12.19
N PHE A 147 -4.58 -4.54 -13.41
CA PHE A 147 -5.16 -3.48 -14.24
C PHE A 147 -6.46 -2.95 -13.62
N SER A 148 -7.33 -3.84 -13.14
CA SER A 148 -8.60 -3.47 -12.51
C SER A 148 -8.42 -2.59 -11.27
N PHE A 149 -7.49 -2.95 -10.36
CA PHE A 149 -7.22 -2.16 -9.16
C PHE A 149 -6.68 -0.76 -9.48
N VAL A 150 -5.83 -0.64 -10.50
CA VAL A 150 -5.29 0.66 -10.89
C VAL A 150 -6.32 1.49 -11.65
N VAL A 151 -7.14 0.87 -12.49
CA VAL A 151 -8.30 1.54 -13.07
C VAL A 151 -9.23 2.02 -11.96
N GLU A 152 -9.53 1.21 -10.94
CA GLU A 152 -10.37 1.64 -9.81
C GLU A 152 -9.70 2.76 -8.97
N THR A 153 -8.37 2.80 -8.90
CA THR A 153 -7.63 3.86 -8.20
C THR A 153 -7.58 5.18 -9.00
N LEU A 154 -7.34 5.09 -10.31
CA LEU A 154 -7.25 6.25 -11.20
C LEU A 154 -8.63 6.77 -11.58
N PHE A 155 -9.57 5.87 -11.80
CA PHE A 155 -10.95 6.09 -12.24
C PHE A 155 -11.92 5.34 -11.32
N PRO A 156 -12.09 5.83 -10.07
CA PRO A 156 -13.01 5.20 -9.13
C PRO A 156 -14.46 5.26 -9.64
N ARG A 157 -15.34 4.52 -8.98
CA ARG A 157 -16.78 4.47 -9.33
C ARG A 157 -17.37 5.88 -9.36
N SER A 158 -18.40 6.06 -10.19
CA SER A 158 -19.08 7.35 -10.35
C SER A 158 -19.56 7.94 -9.01
N GLU A 159 -19.98 7.10 -8.05
CA GLU A 159 -20.36 7.52 -6.70
C GLU A 159 -19.19 8.22 -5.96
N ILE A 160 -18.00 7.63 -6.01
CA ILE A 160 -16.78 8.18 -5.40
C ILE A 160 -16.33 9.43 -6.17
N LEU A 161 -16.46 9.44 -7.51
CA LEU A 161 -16.14 10.63 -8.31
C LEU A 161 -17.06 11.82 -7.98
N ARG A 162 -18.34 11.57 -7.66
CA ARG A 162 -19.27 12.61 -7.19
C ARG A 162 -18.84 13.19 -5.85
N GLN A 163 -18.28 12.38 -4.95
CA GLN A 163 -17.70 12.86 -3.69
C GLN A 163 -16.40 13.65 -3.88
N ILE A 164 -15.64 13.39 -4.94
CA ILE A 164 -14.42 14.14 -5.27
C ILE A 164 -14.75 15.48 -5.96
N PHE A 165 -15.76 15.49 -6.82
CA PHE A 165 -16.23 16.66 -7.57
C PHE A 165 -17.55 17.19 -7.03
N THR A 166 -17.58 17.53 -5.75
CA THR A 166 -18.78 18.05 -5.05
C THR A 166 -19.33 19.34 -5.67
N THR A 167 -18.49 20.12 -6.35
CA THR A 167 -18.87 21.36 -7.04
C THR A 167 -19.63 21.16 -8.36
N SER A 168 -19.97 19.93 -8.73
CA SER A 168 -20.69 19.66 -9.98
C SER A 168 -21.64 18.45 -9.88
N PRO A 169 -22.70 18.52 -9.05
CA PRO A 169 -23.60 17.40 -8.78
C PRO A 169 -24.38 16.92 -10.02
N ASP A 170 -24.66 17.82 -10.98
CA ASP A 170 -25.49 17.53 -12.16
C ASP A 170 -24.73 16.87 -13.31
N LEU A 171 -23.41 16.63 -13.16
CA LEU A 171 -22.63 16.02 -14.22
C LEU A 171 -22.99 14.55 -14.42
N LYS A 172 -23.10 14.18 -15.70
CA LYS A 172 -23.24 12.78 -16.13
C LYS A 172 -21.95 12.03 -15.81
N SER A 173 -22.06 10.72 -15.55
CA SER A 173 -20.91 9.89 -15.13
C SER A 173 -19.71 10.01 -16.07
N TRP A 174 -19.92 10.06 -17.39
CA TRP A 174 -18.83 10.22 -18.37
C TRP A 174 -18.09 11.57 -18.26
N GLN A 175 -18.78 12.65 -17.88
CA GLN A 175 -18.18 13.97 -17.68
C GLN A 175 -17.30 14.00 -16.43
N LEU A 176 -17.67 13.23 -15.39
CA LEU A 176 -16.84 13.05 -14.19
C LEU A 176 -15.57 12.27 -14.51
N TYR A 177 -15.65 11.24 -15.35
CA TYR A 177 -14.47 10.51 -15.84
C TYR A 177 -13.57 11.41 -16.70
N TRP A 178 -14.14 12.28 -17.54
CA TRP A 178 -13.36 13.25 -18.31
C TRP A 178 -12.65 14.28 -17.42
N LYS A 179 -13.35 14.85 -16.43
CA LYS A 179 -12.72 15.73 -15.42
C LYS A 179 -11.59 15.02 -14.68
N ARG A 180 -11.77 13.75 -14.34
CA ARG A 180 -10.74 12.93 -13.71
C ARG A 180 -9.53 12.71 -14.63
N PHE A 181 -9.77 12.44 -15.91
CA PHE A 181 -8.72 12.32 -16.92
C PHE A 181 -7.91 13.62 -17.03
N VAL A 182 -8.57 14.76 -17.21
CA VAL A 182 -7.91 16.08 -17.27
C VAL A 182 -7.14 16.39 -15.98
N GLN A 183 -7.69 16.06 -14.80
CA GLN A 183 -7.01 16.23 -13.51
C GLN A 183 -5.73 15.38 -13.38
N LEU A 184 -5.76 14.14 -13.88
CA LEU A 184 -4.57 13.28 -13.87
C LEU A 184 -3.52 13.79 -14.85
N PHE A 185 -3.93 14.20 -16.06
CA PHE A 185 -3.04 14.77 -17.07
C PHE A 185 -2.44 16.12 -16.63
N SER A 186 -3.23 17.00 -16.01
CA SER A 186 -2.70 18.27 -15.49
C SER A 186 -1.68 18.05 -14.38
N ARG A 187 -1.85 17.03 -13.52
CA ARG A 187 -0.85 16.66 -12.50
C ARG A 187 0.42 16.03 -13.08
N ILE A 188 0.33 15.41 -14.26
CA ILE A 188 1.50 14.89 -15.00
C ILE A 188 2.25 16.05 -15.67
N ILE A 189 1.53 17.02 -16.24
CA ILE A 189 2.09 18.15 -16.99
C ILE A 189 2.60 19.27 -16.06
N SER A 190 1.90 19.54 -14.96
CA SER A 190 2.22 20.59 -13.98
C SER A 190 3.39 20.24 -13.03
N ARG A 191 4.09 19.13 -13.25
CA ARG A 191 5.27 18.70 -12.47
C ARG A 191 6.61 19.15 -13.07
N LYS A 192 6.58 20.05 -14.06
CA LYS A 192 7.70 20.97 -14.29
C LYS A 192 7.53 22.12 -13.29
N TYR A 193 8.59 22.43 -12.56
CA TYR A 193 8.76 23.41 -11.47
C TYR A 193 8.85 22.76 -10.08
#